data_AF-A0A8J2M825-F1
#
_entry.id   AF-A0A8J2M825-F1
#
_cell.length_a   1.000
_cell.length_b   1.000
_cell.length_c   1.000
_cell.angle_alpha   90.00
_cell.angle_beta   90.00
_cell.angle_gamma   90.00
#
_symmetry.space_group_name_H-M   'P 1'
#
loop_
_entity.id
_entity.type
_entity.pdbx_description
1 polymer ?
#
loop_
_entity_poly.entity_id
_entity_poly.type
_entity_poly.pdbx_seq_one_letter_code
_entity_poly.pdbx_strand_id
1 'polypeptide(L)'
;MEWNGIEWNGMEWNGIEWNGMEWNGIEWNGMELSGMEWNGMELSGMEWNGMEWNGIEWNGIEWNGMELNGMEWNGMELSGMEWNGIEWNGMEWNGMELSGMEWNGMEWN
;
A
#
# COMPACT_ATOMS: atom_id res chain seq x y z
N MET A 1 0.59 -14.10 9.11
CA MET A 1 2.00 -14.56 8.94
C MET A 1 2.87 -13.31 8.91
N GLU A 2 4.04 -13.33 9.53
CA GLU A 2 4.85 -12.14 9.77
C GLU A 2 6.10 -12.08 8.87
N TRP A 3 6.41 -10.91 8.32
CA TRP A 3 7.60 -10.66 7.51
C TRP A 3 8.32 -9.39 7.99
N ASN A 4 9.65 -9.44 8.05
CA ASN A 4 10.46 -8.34 8.58
C ASN A 4 11.73 -8.09 7.75
N GLY A 5 12.02 -6.83 7.44
CA GLY A 5 13.32 -6.41 6.89
C GLY A 5 13.65 -6.93 5.50
N ILE A 6 12.67 -7.00 4.59
CA ILE A 6 12.85 -7.52 3.23
C ILE A 6 12.90 -6.35 2.26
N GLU A 7 13.66 -6.50 1.18
CA GLU A 7 13.75 -5.54 0.11
C GLU A 7 13.39 -6.23 -1.21
N TRP A 8 12.49 -5.64 -1.99
CA TRP A 8 12.12 -6.10 -3.31
C TRP A 8 12.37 -4.98 -4.34
N ASN A 9 12.91 -5.35 -5.49
CA ASN A 9 13.18 -4.41 -6.58
C ASN A 9 12.69 -4.96 -7.94
N GLY A 10 11.94 -4.15 -8.70
CA GLY A 10 11.66 -4.41 -10.12
C GLY A 10 10.81 -5.64 -10.43
N MET A 11 9.88 -6.02 -9.55
CA MET A 11 9.02 -7.19 -9.77
C MET A 11 7.67 -6.78 -10.35
N GLU A 12 7.09 -7.68 -11.15
CA GLU A 12 5.73 -7.56 -11.67
C GLU A 12 4.89 -8.72 -11.13
N TRP A 13 3.81 -8.41 -10.41
CA TRP A 13 2.92 -9.43 -9.87
C TRP A 13 1.47 -9.19 -10.30
N ASN A 14 0.75 -10.28 -10.53
CA ASN A 14 -0.62 -10.24 -11.04
C ASN A 14 -1.52 -11.27 -10.34
N GLY A 15 -2.71 -10.85 -9.87
CA GLY A 15 -3.75 -11.77 -9.41
C GLY A 15 -3.48 -12.46 -8.07
N ILE A 16 -2.75 -11.82 -7.16
CA ILE A 16 -2.38 -12.39 -5.85
C ILE A 16 -3.33 -11.87 -4.77
N GLU A 17 -3.79 -12.80 -3.93
CA GLU A 17 -4.60 -12.53 -2.75
C GLU A 17 -3.79 -12.79 -1.48
N TRP A 18 -3.81 -11.82 -0.57
CA TRP A 18 -3.20 -11.92 0.74
C TRP A 18 -4.24 -11.69 1.84
N ASN A 19 -4.16 -12.49 2.91
CA ASN A 19 -5.06 -12.36 4.06
C ASN A 19 -4.30 -12.49 5.40
N GLY A 20 -4.53 -11.58 6.35
CA GLY A 20 -4.07 -11.76 7.74
C GLY A 20 -2.54 -11.74 7.90
N MET A 21 -1.85 -10.89 7.16
CA MET A 21 -0.39 -10.76 7.20
C MET A 21 0.02 -9.53 7.99
N GLU A 22 1.16 -9.63 8.66
CA GLU A 22 1.80 -8.51 9.36
C GLU A 22 3.18 -8.31 8.76
N TRP A 23 3.45 -7.14 8.22
CA TRP A 23 4.72 -6.85 7.60
C TRP A 23 5.34 -5.64 8.29
N ASN A 24 6.62 -5.70 8.64
CA ASN A 24 7.33 -4.59 9.25
C ASN A 24 8.69 -4.31 8.56
N GLY A 25 8.97 -3.06 8.25
CA GLY A 25 10.28 -2.64 7.74
C GLY A 25 10.62 -3.22 6.36
N ILE A 26 9.65 -3.25 5.45
CA ILE A 26 9.82 -3.79 4.09
C ILE A 26 9.95 -2.63 3.09
N GLU A 27 10.90 -2.76 2.17
CA GLU A 27 11.15 -1.79 1.10
C GLU A 27 10.76 -2.36 -0.26
N TRP A 28 10.01 -1.57 -1.04
CA TRP A 28 9.52 -1.94 -2.37
C TRP A 28 9.89 -0.85 -3.37
N ASN A 29 10.66 -1.20 -4.38
CA ASN A 29 11.14 -0.25 -5.38
C ASN A 29 10.78 -0.70 -6.80
N GLY A 30 10.09 0.15 -7.55
CA GLY A 30 9.88 -0.03 -8.99
C GLY A 30 8.99 -1.23 -9.33
N MET A 31 7.88 -1.42 -8.60
CA MET A 31 7.02 -2.60 -8.78
C MET A 31 5.80 -2.28 -9.62
N GLU A 32 5.33 -3.28 -10.35
CA GLU A 32 4.04 -3.25 -11.05
C GLU A 32 3.14 -4.33 -10.48
N LEU A 33 1.97 -3.92 -9.97
CA LEU A 33 1.02 -4.79 -9.31
C LEU A 33 -0.34 -4.65 -9.98
N SER A 34 -0.92 -5.77 -10.43
CA SER A 34 -2.29 -5.76 -10.97
C SER A 34 -3.19 -6.84 -10.41
N GLY A 35 -4.48 -6.50 -10.22
CA GLY A 35 -5.50 -7.46 -9.80
C GLY A 35 -5.23 -8.07 -8.43
N MET A 36 -4.67 -7.30 -7.49
CA MET A 36 -4.35 -7.77 -6.15
C MET A 36 -5.48 -7.54 -5.18
N GLU A 37 -5.57 -8.42 -4.18
CA GLU A 37 -6.53 -8.30 -3.08
C GLU A 37 -5.82 -8.48 -1.73
N TRP A 38 -6.03 -7.53 -0.83
CA TRP A 38 -5.40 -7.49 0.48
C TRP A 38 -6.47 -7.33 1.54
N ASN A 39 -6.57 -8.30 2.45
CA ASN A 39 -7.57 -8.29 3.51
C ASN A 39 -6.92 -8.47 4.90
N GLY A 40 -7.25 -7.59 5.84
CA GLY A 40 -6.87 -7.75 7.25
C GLY A 40 -5.35 -7.72 7.47
N MET A 41 -4.69 -6.66 7.00
CA MET A 41 -3.23 -6.52 7.06
C MET A 41 -2.82 -5.46 8.05
N GLU A 42 -1.63 -5.66 8.61
CA GLU A 42 -0.92 -4.67 9.41
C GLU A 42 0.43 -4.40 8.76
N LEU A 43 0.64 -3.16 8.32
CA LEU A 43 1.85 -2.72 7.65
C LEU A 43 2.53 -1.64 8.49
N SER A 44 3.77 -1.87 8.90
CA SER A 44 4.52 -0.84 9.63
C SER A 44 5.91 -0.58 9.07
N GLY A 45 6.34 0.68 9.10
CA GLY A 45 7.69 1.08 8.72
C GLY A 45 8.05 0.76 7.27
N MET A 46 7.10 0.83 6.33
CA MET A 46 7.38 0.52 4.93
C MET A 46 7.86 1.72 4.15
N GLU A 47 8.67 1.44 3.14
CA GLU A 47 9.09 2.42 2.14
C GLU A 47 8.76 1.90 0.74
N TRP A 48 7.91 2.62 0.02
CA TRP A 48 7.49 2.28 -1.32
C TRP A 48 7.88 3.39 -2.29
N ASN A 49 8.75 3.07 -3.25
CA ASN A 49 9.20 4.01 -4.27
C ASN A 49 8.87 3.51 -5.69
N GLY A 50 8.23 4.36 -6.49
CA GLY A 50 8.06 4.12 -7.92
C GLY A 50 7.12 2.96 -8.23
N MET A 51 6.00 2.84 -7.52
CA MET A 51 5.08 1.72 -7.67
C MET A 51 3.92 2.05 -8.61
N GLU A 52 3.51 1.07 -9.40
CA GLU A 52 2.31 1.14 -10.25
C GLU A 52 1.26 0.10 -9.80
N TRP A 53 0.06 0.57 -9.48
CA TRP A 53 -1.04 -0.24 -8.95
C TRP A 53 -2.23 -0.19 -9.89
N ASN A 54 -2.67 -1.34 -10.40
CA ASN A 54 -3.75 -1.45 -11.36
C ASN A 54 -4.84 -2.44 -10.90
N GLY A 55 -6.04 -1.97 -10.57
CA GLY A 55 -7.16 -2.83 -10.22
C GLY A 55 -6.97 -3.55 -8.89
N ILE A 56 -6.82 -2.81 -7.80
CA ILE A 56 -6.43 -3.37 -6.50
C ILE A 56 -7.51 -3.11 -5.46
N GLU A 57 -7.79 -4.14 -4.67
CA GLU A 57 -8.72 -4.10 -3.55
C GLU A 57 -7.96 -4.23 -2.22
N TRP A 58 -8.25 -3.30 -1.30
CA TRP A 58 -7.74 -3.31 0.07
C TRP A 58 -8.91 -3.26 1.04
N ASN A 59 -8.95 -4.18 2.01
CA ASN A 59 -9.99 -4.23 3.03
C ASN A 59 -9.42 -4.42 4.44
N GLY A 60 -9.76 -3.53 5.37
CA GLY A 60 -9.39 -3.68 6.78
C GLY A 60 -7.87 -3.64 6.98
N ILE A 61 -7.23 -2.57 6.53
CA ILE A 61 -5.76 -2.48 6.52
C ILE A 61 -5.29 -1.34 7.41
N GLU A 62 -4.34 -1.65 8.27
CA GLU A 62 -3.69 -0.70 9.16
C GLU A 62 -2.28 -0.35 8.65
N TRP A 63 -2.03 0.94 8.47
CA TRP A 63 -0.78 1.50 7.97
C TRP A 63 -0.14 2.37 9.04
N ASN A 64 1.08 2.04 9.45
CA ASN A 64 1.79 2.74 10.52
C ASN A 64 3.22 3.13 10.10
N GLY A 65 3.48 4.42 9.91
CA GLY A 65 4.83 4.90 9.59
C GLY A 65 5.27 4.49 8.17
N MET A 66 4.63 5.05 7.16
CA MET A 66 4.87 4.67 5.77
C MET A 66 5.39 5.85 4.97
N GLU A 67 6.35 5.58 4.08
CA GLU A 67 6.87 6.55 3.12
C GLU A 67 6.50 6.08 1.71
N LEU A 68 5.73 6.91 0.99
CA LEU A 68 5.15 6.59 -0.31
C LEU A 68 5.60 7.63 -1.33
N ASN A 69 6.48 7.22 -2.25
CA ASN A 69 7.14 8.12 -3.19
C ASN A 69 6.90 7.66 -4.64
N GLY A 70 6.42 8.57 -5.50
CA GLY A 70 6.33 8.30 -6.94
C GLY A 70 5.35 7.19 -7.28
N MET A 71 4.16 7.22 -6.70
CA MET A 71 3.19 6.14 -6.84
C MET A 71 2.10 6.48 -7.87
N GLU A 72 1.74 5.50 -8.69
CA GLU A 72 0.63 5.59 -9.62
C GLU A 72 -0.44 4.57 -9.26
N TRP A 73 -1.69 5.03 -9.13
CA TRP A 73 -2.81 4.22 -8.69
C TRP A 73 -3.95 4.32 -9.70
N ASN A 74 -4.34 3.18 -10.27
CA ASN A 74 -5.35 3.07 -11.32
C ASN A 74 -6.39 2.01 -10.92
N GLY A 75 -7.62 2.41 -10.64
CA GLY A 75 -8.70 1.46 -10.30
C GLY A 75 -8.52 0.84 -8.90
N MET A 76 -8.64 1.66 -7.87
CA MET A 76 -8.48 1.23 -6.48
C MET A 76 -9.82 1.17 -5.75
N GLU A 77 -10.03 0.10 -4.99
CA GLU A 77 -11.09 0.01 -3.99
C GLU A 77 -10.46 -0.15 -2.60
N LEU A 78 -10.65 0.85 -1.74
CA LEU A 78 -10.14 0.84 -0.37
C LEU A 78 -11.31 0.90 0.62
N SER A 79 -11.35 -0.04 1.56
CA SER A 79 -12.40 -0.16 2.57
C SER A 79 -11.82 -0.43 3.96
N GLY A 80 -12.23 0.34 4.97
CA GLY A 80 -11.81 0.08 6.35
C GLY A 80 -10.32 0.30 6.58
N MET A 81 -9.73 1.33 5.97
CA MET A 81 -8.32 1.64 6.18
C MET A 81 -8.11 2.50 7.42
N GLU A 82 -7.01 2.24 8.13
CA GLU A 82 -6.47 3.14 9.15
C GLU A 82 -5.06 3.57 8.75
N TRP A 83 -4.82 4.87 8.73
CA TRP A 83 -3.56 5.46 8.30
C TRP A 83 -2.96 6.30 9.41
N ASN A 84 -1.78 5.93 9.88
CA ASN A 84 -1.07 6.59 10.97
C ASN A 84 0.37 6.90 10.53
N GLY A 85 0.74 8.17 10.44
CA GLY A 85 2.13 8.57 10.13
C GLY A 85 2.53 8.23 8.70
N ILE A 86 1.83 8.80 7.72
CA ILE A 86 2.08 8.53 6.30
C ILE A 86 2.62 9.78 5.63
N GLU A 87 3.74 9.62 4.93
CA GLU A 87 4.32 10.64 4.08
C GLU A 87 4.07 10.28 2.60
N TRP A 88 3.53 11.24 1.85
CA TRP A 88 3.21 11.09 0.44
C TRP A 88 4.00 12.08 -0.40
N ASN A 89 4.75 11.59 -1.40
CA ASN A 89 5.46 12.41 -2.38
C ASN A 89 5.15 11.94 -3.80
N GLY A 90 4.74 12.85 -4.70
CA GLY A 90 4.64 12.56 -6.13
C GLY A 90 3.62 11.47 -6.48
N MET A 91 2.35 11.71 -6.14
CA MET A 91 1.27 10.74 -6.28
C MET A 91 0.38 11.03 -7.49
N GLU A 92 0.01 9.99 -8.24
CA GLU A 92 -1.00 10.04 -9.30
C GLU A 92 -2.13 9.04 -9.01
N TRP A 93 -3.38 9.49 -9.12
CA TRP A 93 -4.56 8.70 -8.78
C TRP A 93 -5.62 8.80 -9.88
N ASN A 94 -6.04 7.64 -10.42
CA ASN A 94 -7.12 7.54 -11.40
C ASN A 94 -8.10 6.42 -11.00
N GLY A 95 -9.36 6.79 -10.77
CA GLY A 95 -10.41 5.82 -10.43
C GLY A 95 -10.21 5.19 -9.06
N MET A 96 -10.68 5.88 -8.02
CA MET A 96 -10.51 5.47 -6.62
C MET A 96 -11.86 5.49 -5.90
N GLU A 97 -12.18 4.39 -5.22
CA GLU A 97 -13.33 4.27 -4.33
C GLU A 97 -12.86 4.07 -2.89
N LEU A 98 -13.39 4.89 -1.99
CA LEU A 98 -12.97 4.96 -0.58
C LEU A 98 -14.17 4.78 0.32
N SER A 99 -14.07 3.89 1.31
CA SER A 99 -15.07 3.76 2.37
C SER A 99 -14.46 3.43 3.73
N GLY A 100 -15.02 3.99 4.80
CA GLY A 100 -14.61 3.68 6.18
C GLY A 100 -13.13 3.97 6.47
N MET A 101 -12.67 5.19 6.18
CA MET A 101 -11.27 5.59 6.35
C MET A 101 -11.06 6.33 7.68
N GLU A 102 -9.95 6.03 8.35
CA GLU A 102 -9.43 6.81 9.49
C GLU A 102 -8.00 7.28 9.18
N TRP A 103 -7.68 8.53 9.53
CA TRP A 103 -6.40 9.15 9.19
C TRP A 103 -5.84 9.96 10.37
N ASN A 104 -4.60 9.68 10.75
CA ASN A 104 -3.85 10.43 11.75
C ASN A 104 -2.41 10.68 11.27
N GLY A 105 -1.92 11.92 11.42
CA GLY A 105 -0.52 12.25 11.13
C GLY A 105 -0.13 12.02 9.67
N MET A 106 -0.83 12.65 8.72
CA MET A 106 -0.44 12.65 7.31
C MET A 106 0.40 13.87 6.96
N GLU A 107 1.41 13.67 6.14
CA GLU A 107 2.21 14.71 5.51
C GLU A 107 2.20 14.54 3.99
N TRP A 108 2.05 15.66 3.27
CA TRP A 108 1.97 15.70 1.81
C TRP A 108 2.99 16.68 1.28
N ASN A 109 3.82 16.23 0.35
CA ASN A 109 4.95 16.97 -0.20
C ASN A 109 4.89 17.06 -1.73
#